data_AF-A0A3A8PG10-F1
#
_entry.id   AF-A0A3A8PG10-F1
#
_cell.length_a   1.000
_cell.length_b   1.000
_cell.length_c   1.000
_cell.angle_alpha   90.00
_cell.angle_beta   90.00
_cell.angle_gamma   90.00
#
_symmetry.space_group_name_H-M   'P 1'
#
loop_
_entity.id
_entity.type
_entity.pdbx_description
1 polymer ?
#
loop_
_entity_poly.entity_id
_entity_poly.type
_entity_poly.pdbx_seq_one_letter_code
_entity_poly.pdbx_strand_id
1 'polypeptide(L)'
;MPVLRGAVTFSRFRTEPAKDAPSDVKRWLTKGLKSHAFEPIDRRSEDERAAGFVELENAEASDFSTSNLFYGEYALFAFRIDTLKVPASMMKAELDKWSSAFAKENSRPPARAEKNKQRAELKQLLRQRAVPRTSVLDVTWNLKTQQVQIWAASRKTVDEISVALEGALAVKVIGITPASMAQRAGIDDKALGPTAELIGMDLPATASVEDSHGEG
;
A
#
# COMPACT_ATOMS: atom_id res chain seq x y z
N MET A 1 3.15 -17.61 -4.82
CA MET A 1 4.05 -16.72 -4.06
C MET A 1 5.09 -16.08 -4.97
N PRO A 2 5.30 -14.75 -4.88
CA PRO A 2 6.30 -14.01 -5.65
C PRO A 2 7.72 -14.59 -5.55
N VAL A 3 8.06 -15.24 -4.42
CA VAL A 3 9.37 -15.86 -4.17
C VAL A 3 9.77 -16.94 -5.19
N LEU A 4 8.78 -17.57 -5.85
CA LEU A 4 9.04 -18.58 -6.88
C LEU A 4 9.17 -17.99 -8.30
N ARG A 5 8.99 -16.68 -8.47
CA ARG A 5 8.91 -16.00 -9.78
C ARG A 5 10.04 -15.00 -10.03
N GLY A 6 11.06 -14.92 -9.15
CA GLY A 6 12.24 -14.07 -9.32
C GLY A 6 12.41 -13.04 -8.21
N ALA A 7 12.67 -11.78 -8.58
CA ALA A 7 12.89 -10.70 -7.62
C ALA A 7 11.65 -10.45 -6.76
N VAL A 8 11.86 -10.33 -5.45
CA VAL A 8 10.81 -10.04 -4.48
C VAL A 8 10.96 -8.61 -3.95
N THR A 9 9.83 -7.92 -3.81
CA THR A 9 9.78 -6.60 -3.19
C THR A 9 8.77 -6.63 -2.06
N PHE A 10 9.24 -6.31 -0.85
CA PHE A 10 8.40 -6.21 0.32
C PHE A 10 8.99 -5.22 1.33
N SER A 11 8.10 -4.65 2.14
CA SER A 11 8.44 -3.81 3.28
C SER A 11 8.25 -4.59 4.56
N ARG A 12 9.16 -4.41 5.52
CA ARG A 12 9.21 -5.17 6.78
C ARG A 12 8.79 -4.33 7.97
N PHE A 13 7.90 -4.89 8.77
CA PHE A 13 7.36 -4.26 9.95
C PHE A 13 7.33 -5.22 11.12
N ARG A 14 7.20 -4.65 12.30
CA ARG A 14 6.88 -5.33 13.54
C ARG A 14 5.56 -4.81 14.07
N THR A 15 4.78 -5.69 14.66
CA THR A 15 3.52 -5.33 15.33
C THR A 15 3.70 -5.33 16.84
N GLU A 16 3.18 -4.30 17.48
CA GLU A 16 3.04 -4.22 18.93
C GLU A 16 1.55 -4.08 19.29
N PRO A 17 1.01 -4.92 20.19
CA PRO A 17 -0.38 -4.81 20.60
C PRO A 17 -0.61 -3.51 21.39
N ALA A 18 -1.75 -2.85 21.18
CA ALA A 18 -1.96 -1.48 21.66
C ALA A 18 -2.18 -1.31 23.17
N LYS A 19 -2.36 -2.38 23.97
CA LYS A 19 -2.35 -2.37 25.45
C LYS A 19 -2.59 -3.77 26.05
N ASP A 20 -3.45 -4.57 25.40
CA ASP A 20 -3.78 -5.94 25.82
C ASP A 20 -3.58 -6.90 24.65
N ALA A 21 -2.79 -7.97 24.86
CA ALA A 21 -2.66 -9.01 23.85
C ALA A 21 -3.98 -9.82 23.77
N PRO A 22 -4.50 -10.08 22.57
CA PRO A 22 -5.72 -10.88 22.42
C PRO A 22 -5.50 -12.29 22.97
N SER A 23 -6.44 -12.77 23.78
CA SER A 23 -6.39 -14.12 24.36
C SER A 23 -6.54 -15.24 23.32
N ASP A 24 -7.27 -14.97 22.24
CA ASP A 24 -7.38 -15.83 21.06
C ASP A 24 -6.96 -15.06 19.81
N VAL A 25 -5.68 -15.18 19.46
CA VAL A 25 -5.07 -14.52 18.29
C VAL A 25 -5.79 -14.90 17.00
N LYS A 26 -6.20 -16.17 16.83
CA LYS A 26 -6.81 -16.62 15.56
C LYS A 26 -8.18 -15.98 15.38
N ARG A 27 -9.01 -16.00 16.42
CA ARG A 27 -10.35 -15.40 16.39
C ARG A 27 -10.29 -13.89 16.26
N TRP A 28 -9.38 -13.23 16.97
CA TRP A 28 -9.17 -11.78 16.88
C TRP A 28 -8.77 -11.36 15.47
N LEU A 29 -7.77 -12.02 14.89
CA LEU A 29 -7.28 -11.70 13.54
C LEU A 29 -8.39 -11.90 12.50
N THR A 30 -9.06 -13.04 12.54
CA THR A 30 -10.16 -13.36 11.61
C THR A 30 -11.28 -12.32 11.71
N LYS A 31 -11.67 -11.93 12.94
CA LYS A 31 -12.72 -10.93 13.15
C LYS A 31 -12.31 -9.55 12.64
N GLY A 32 -11.08 -9.11 12.90
CA GLY A 32 -10.56 -7.82 12.45
C GLY A 32 -10.46 -7.72 10.93
N LEU A 33 -9.96 -8.77 10.27
CA LEU A 33 -9.91 -8.83 8.81
C LEU A 33 -11.31 -8.81 8.19
N LYS A 34 -12.27 -9.53 8.78
CA LYS A 34 -13.68 -9.52 8.32
C LYS A 34 -14.34 -8.15 8.45
N SER A 35 -14.10 -7.42 9.54
CA SER A 35 -14.71 -6.10 9.73
C SER A 35 -14.13 -5.03 8.81
N HIS A 36 -12.96 -5.30 8.20
CA HIS A 36 -12.30 -4.43 7.24
C HIS A 36 -12.10 -5.15 5.89
N ALA A 37 -12.99 -6.09 5.59
CA ALA A 37 -13.00 -6.81 4.34
C ALA A 37 -13.20 -5.84 3.16
N PHE A 38 -12.71 -6.23 1.99
CA PHE A 38 -12.93 -5.45 0.78
C PHE A 38 -14.42 -5.35 0.45
N GLU A 39 -14.88 -4.11 0.24
CA GLU A 39 -16.20 -3.81 -0.29
C GLU A 39 -16.07 -3.19 -1.69
N PRO A 40 -16.77 -3.71 -2.71
CA PRO A 40 -16.71 -3.15 -4.05
C PRO A 40 -17.16 -1.68 -4.12
N ILE A 41 -16.56 -0.92 -5.03
CA ILE A 41 -16.93 0.49 -5.28
C ILE A 41 -18.41 0.58 -5.66
N ASP A 42 -19.17 1.42 -4.95
CA ASP A 42 -20.51 1.80 -5.40
C ASP A 42 -20.42 2.68 -6.67
N ARG A 43 -20.86 2.11 -7.79
CA ARG A 43 -20.87 2.81 -9.09
C ARG A 43 -21.85 3.99 -9.14
N ARG A 44 -22.68 4.19 -8.11
CA ARG A 44 -23.57 5.34 -7.96
C ARG A 44 -22.96 6.46 -7.12
N SER A 45 -22.00 6.16 -6.24
CA SER A 45 -21.30 7.17 -5.42
C SER A 45 -20.30 7.98 -6.23
N GLU A 46 -19.55 8.90 -5.64
CA GLU A 46 -18.42 9.58 -6.33
C GLU A 46 -17.07 8.89 -6.10
N ASP A 47 -17.04 7.78 -5.37
CA ASP A 47 -15.80 7.14 -4.93
C ASP A 47 -15.03 6.55 -6.12
N GLU A 48 -13.79 7.01 -6.32
CA GLU A 48 -12.94 6.50 -7.40
C GLU A 48 -12.10 5.30 -6.93
N ARG A 49 -12.18 4.93 -5.64
CA ARG A 49 -11.32 3.92 -5.03
C ARG A 49 -12.06 3.17 -3.93
N ALA A 50 -11.86 1.86 -3.87
CA ALA A 50 -12.20 1.04 -2.71
C ALA A 50 -11.02 0.13 -2.37
N ALA A 51 -10.84 -0.16 -1.09
CA ALA A 51 -9.76 -1.01 -0.63
C ALA A 51 -10.16 -1.76 0.64
N GLY A 52 -9.62 -2.96 0.82
CA GLY A 52 -9.87 -3.78 2.01
C GLY A 52 -9.21 -5.14 1.94
N PHE A 53 -9.35 -5.91 3.02
CA PHE A 53 -8.74 -7.24 3.12
C PHE A 53 -9.50 -8.28 2.32
N VAL A 54 -8.77 -9.22 1.72
CA VAL A 54 -9.28 -10.38 1.00
C VAL A 54 -8.43 -11.61 1.30
N GLU A 55 -8.93 -12.81 0.98
CA GLU A 55 -8.14 -14.03 1.10
C GLU A 55 -6.95 -14.03 0.13
N LEU A 56 -5.85 -14.69 0.52
CA LEU A 56 -4.62 -14.71 -0.28
C LEU A 56 -4.83 -15.38 -1.65
N GLU A 57 -5.51 -16.52 -1.68
CA GLU A 57 -5.67 -17.32 -2.91
C GLU A 57 -6.87 -16.89 -3.76
N ASN A 58 -7.85 -16.21 -3.17
CA ASN A 58 -9.06 -15.73 -3.84
C ASN A 58 -9.38 -14.28 -3.44
N ALA A 59 -9.02 -13.34 -4.31
CA ALA A 59 -9.24 -11.92 -4.10
C ALA A 59 -10.72 -11.46 -4.20
N GLU A 60 -11.63 -12.36 -4.49
CA GLU A 60 -13.09 -12.13 -4.43
C GLU A 60 -13.71 -12.63 -3.12
N ALA A 61 -12.94 -13.35 -2.29
CA ALA A 61 -13.41 -13.89 -1.01
C ALA A 61 -12.88 -13.07 0.18
N SER A 62 -13.71 -12.96 1.21
CA SER A 62 -13.41 -12.27 2.47
C SER A 62 -13.92 -13.04 3.70
N ASP A 63 -14.09 -14.36 3.55
CA ASP A 63 -14.56 -15.24 4.61
C ASP A 63 -13.46 -15.65 5.60
N PHE A 64 -12.19 -15.50 5.21
CA PHE A 64 -11.00 -15.77 6.02
C PHE A 64 -11.11 -17.07 6.81
N SER A 65 -11.40 -18.17 6.11
CA SER A 65 -11.48 -19.48 6.78
C SER A 65 -10.15 -19.84 7.45
N THR A 66 -10.19 -20.62 8.55
CA THR A 66 -8.97 -20.97 9.30
C THR A 66 -7.92 -21.64 8.42
N SER A 67 -8.33 -22.49 7.48
CA SER A 67 -7.43 -23.18 6.54
C SER A 67 -6.79 -22.23 5.52
N ASN A 68 -7.50 -21.19 5.11
CA ASN A 68 -7.03 -20.27 4.08
C ASN A 68 -6.22 -19.11 4.66
N LEU A 69 -6.41 -18.81 5.96
CA LEU A 69 -5.72 -17.73 6.65
C LEU A 69 -4.46 -18.21 7.40
N PHE A 70 -4.46 -19.37 8.04
CA PHE A 70 -3.37 -19.79 8.94
C PHE A 70 -2.53 -20.93 8.38
N TYR A 71 -1.21 -20.68 8.26
CA TYR A 71 -0.22 -21.62 7.74
C TYR A 71 0.90 -21.77 8.78
N GLY A 72 0.73 -22.74 9.68
CA GLY A 72 1.65 -22.93 10.81
C GLY A 72 1.66 -21.69 11.73
N GLU A 73 2.82 -21.04 11.84
CA GLU A 73 3.01 -19.82 12.64
C GLU A 73 2.64 -18.53 11.89
N TYR A 74 2.23 -18.64 10.63
CA TYR A 74 1.92 -17.51 9.76
C TYR A 74 0.42 -17.32 9.58
N ALA A 75 0.01 -16.06 9.51
CA ALA A 75 -1.24 -15.66 8.88
C ALA A 75 -0.95 -15.05 7.50
N LEU A 76 -1.65 -15.53 6.48
CA LEU A 76 -1.50 -15.13 5.09
C LEU A 76 -2.83 -14.59 4.56
N PHE A 77 -2.81 -13.38 4.04
CA PHE A 77 -3.98 -12.72 3.44
C PHE A 77 -3.49 -11.69 2.44
N ALA A 78 -4.41 -10.99 1.78
CA ALA A 78 -4.08 -9.94 0.85
C ALA A 78 -4.90 -8.68 1.09
N PHE A 79 -4.44 -7.57 0.52
CA PHE A 79 -5.15 -6.32 0.48
C PHE A 79 -5.47 -5.97 -0.97
N ARG A 80 -6.76 -5.88 -1.27
CA ARG A 80 -7.26 -5.54 -2.60
C ARG A 80 -7.54 -4.05 -2.67
N ILE A 81 -7.17 -3.46 -3.79
CA ILE A 81 -7.40 -2.06 -4.12
C ILE A 81 -8.02 -2.01 -5.50
N ASP A 82 -9.25 -1.55 -5.57
CA ASP A 82 -9.93 -1.25 -6.82
C ASP A 82 -9.89 0.26 -7.07
N THR A 83 -9.58 0.67 -8.30
CA THR A 83 -9.62 2.08 -8.72
C THR A 83 -10.48 2.21 -9.97
N LEU A 84 -11.57 2.96 -9.86
CA LEU A 84 -12.53 3.22 -10.92
C LEU A 84 -12.43 4.69 -11.32
N LYS A 85 -11.56 4.97 -12.29
CA LYS A 85 -11.33 6.33 -12.80
C LYS A 85 -11.60 6.39 -14.29
N VAL A 86 -12.43 7.35 -14.70
CA VAL A 86 -12.63 7.67 -16.12
C VAL A 86 -11.38 8.40 -16.64
N PRO A 87 -10.65 7.86 -17.64
CA PRO A 87 -9.48 8.53 -18.18
C PRO A 87 -9.83 9.90 -18.78
N ALA A 88 -9.00 10.92 -18.52
CA ALA A 88 -9.25 12.28 -19.00
C ALA A 88 -9.29 12.37 -20.53
N SER A 89 -8.49 11.56 -21.22
CA SER A 89 -8.49 11.45 -22.69
C SER A 89 -9.83 10.94 -23.23
N MET A 90 -10.39 9.90 -22.60
CA MET A 90 -11.70 9.33 -22.96
C MET A 90 -12.82 10.34 -22.70
N MET A 91 -12.80 11.01 -21.55
CA MET A 91 -13.77 12.06 -21.21
C MET A 91 -13.73 13.21 -22.21
N LYS A 92 -12.53 13.64 -22.62
CA LYS A 92 -12.35 14.71 -23.62
C LYS A 92 -12.92 14.29 -24.98
N ALA A 93 -12.60 13.09 -25.44
CA ALA A 93 -13.08 12.59 -26.72
C ALA A 93 -14.63 12.53 -26.79
N GLU A 94 -15.29 12.00 -25.76
CA GLU A 94 -16.76 11.94 -25.71
C GLU A 94 -17.40 13.34 -25.61
N LEU A 95 -16.79 14.25 -24.86
CA LEU A 95 -17.30 15.62 -24.74
C LEU A 95 -17.14 16.41 -26.04
N ASP A 96 -16.07 16.19 -26.79
CA ASP A 96 -15.83 16.83 -28.10
C ASP A 96 -16.79 16.27 -29.16
N LYS A 97 -17.06 14.95 -29.13
CA LYS A 97 -18.07 14.29 -29.97
C LYS A 97 -19.46 14.86 -29.71
N TRP A 98 -19.85 14.96 -28.44
CA TRP A 98 -21.13 15.58 -28.05
C TRP A 98 -21.20 17.05 -28.47
N SER A 99 -20.14 17.84 -28.20
CA SER A 99 -20.13 19.28 -28.52
C SER A 99 -20.30 19.51 -30.03
N SER A 100 -19.69 18.64 -30.85
CA SER A 100 -19.82 18.67 -32.30
C SER A 100 -21.24 18.31 -32.78
N ALA A 101 -21.88 17.33 -32.13
CA ALA A 101 -23.27 16.97 -32.43
C ALA A 101 -24.25 18.09 -32.02
N PHE A 102 -24.07 18.65 -30.82
CA PHE A 102 -24.86 19.76 -30.31
C PHE A 102 -24.79 20.98 -31.24
N ALA A 103 -23.58 21.33 -31.71
CA ALA A 103 -23.39 22.47 -32.59
C ALA A 103 -24.07 22.30 -33.95
N LYS A 104 -24.11 21.08 -34.49
CA LYS A 104 -24.83 20.76 -35.73
C LYS A 104 -26.35 20.87 -35.55
N GLU A 105 -26.88 20.42 -34.43
CA GLU A 105 -28.32 20.42 -34.15
C GLU A 105 -28.85 21.81 -33.78
N ASN A 106 -28.11 22.58 -32.99
CA ASN A 106 -28.55 23.86 -32.44
C ASN A 106 -28.02 25.07 -33.21
N SER A 107 -27.21 24.86 -34.27
CA SER A 107 -26.54 25.91 -35.04
C SER A 107 -25.70 26.89 -34.20
N ARG A 108 -25.26 26.48 -33.01
CA ARG A 108 -24.42 27.27 -32.09
C ARG A 108 -23.57 26.35 -31.22
N PRO A 109 -22.41 26.80 -30.70
CA PRO A 109 -21.67 26.03 -29.71
C PRO A 109 -22.47 25.88 -28.40
N PRO A 110 -22.22 24.79 -27.64
CA PRO A 110 -22.82 24.63 -26.32
C PRO A 110 -22.31 25.70 -25.35
N ALA A 111 -23.22 26.25 -24.55
CA ALA A 111 -22.88 27.16 -23.48
C ALA A 111 -22.11 26.43 -22.37
N ARG A 112 -21.42 27.19 -21.51
CA ARG A 112 -20.62 26.63 -20.41
C ARG A 112 -21.45 25.75 -19.47
N ALA A 113 -22.69 26.16 -19.16
CA ALA A 113 -23.61 25.40 -18.31
C ALA A 113 -24.02 24.06 -18.95
N GLU A 114 -24.34 24.06 -20.25
CA GLU A 114 -24.71 22.86 -21.01
C GLU A 114 -23.54 21.87 -21.06
N LYS A 115 -22.33 22.37 -21.34
CA LYS A 115 -21.12 21.55 -21.37
C LYS A 115 -20.79 20.94 -20.01
N ASN A 116 -21.00 21.68 -18.92
CA ASN A 116 -20.79 21.17 -17.57
C ASN A 116 -21.81 20.09 -17.18
N LYS A 117 -23.09 20.30 -17.52
CA LYS A 117 -24.15 19.31 -17.31
C LYS A 117 -23.84 18.03 -18.06
N GLN A 118 -23.53 18.13 -19.35
CA GLN A 118 -23.18 16.96 -20.15
C GLN A 118 -21.93 16.25 -19.62
N ARG A 119 -20.93 17.01 -19.17
CA ARG A 119 -19.71 16.43 -18.61
C ARG A 119 -20.01 15.55 -17.40
N ALA A 120 -20.92 15.96 -16.52
CA ALA A 120 -21.33 15.16 -15.37
C ALA A 120 -22.07 13.88 -15.80
N GLU A 121 -23.02 13.99 -16.74
CA GLU A 121 -23.79 12.86 -17.27
C GLU A 121 -22.88 11.83 -17.97
N LEU A 122 -21.96 12.29 -18.82
CA LEU A 122 -20.98 11.44 -19.49
C LEU A 122 -20.02 10.81 -18.49
N LYS A 123 -19.56 11.54 -17.45
CA LYS A 123 -18.72 10.96 -16.39
C LYS A 123 -19.44 9.79 -15.72
N GLN A 124 -20.71 9.96 -15.35
CA GLN A 124 -21.50 8.92 -14.71
C GLN A 124 -21.71 7.71 -15.63
N LEU A 125 -22.10 7.94 -16.89
CA LEU A 125 -22.31 6.89 -17.89
C LEU A 125 -21.02 6.09 -18.16
N LEU A 126 -19.90 6.78 -18.34
CA LEU A 126 -18.59 6.14 -18.56
C LEU A 126 -18.16 5.35 -17.32
N ARG A 127 -18.39 5.88 -16.11
CA ARG A 127 -18.06 5.19 -14.85
C ARG A 127 -18.89 3.92 -14.66
N GLN A 128 -20.18 3.92 -15.01
CA GLN A 128 -21.04 2.73 -14.92
C GLN A 128 -20.55 1.57 -15.80
N ARG A 129 -19.96 1.90 -16.97
CA ARG A 129 -19.45 0.91 -17.94
C ARG A 129 -18.00 0.52 -17.69
N ALA A 130 -17.24 1.34 -16.97
CA ALA A 130 -15.83 1.08 -16.73
C ALA A 130 -15.62 -0.11 -15.79
N VAL A 131 -14.57 -0.89 -16.09
CA VAL A 131 -14.08 -1.96 -15.22
C VAL A 131 -13.03 -1.35 -14.28
N PRO A 132 -13.15 -1.54 -12.96
CA PRO A 132 -12.13 -1.07 -12.03
C PRO A 132 -10.78 -1.69 -12.34
N ARG A 133 -9.70 -0.91 -12.17
CA ARG A 133 -8.35 -1.47 -12.14
C ARG A 133 -8.10 -2.05 -10.75
N THR A 134 -7.88 -3.35 -10.68
CA THR A 134 -7.62 -4.08 -9.44
C THR A 134 -6.12 -4.28 -9.22
N SER A 135 -5.68 -4.07 -7.97
CA SER A 135 -4.36 -4.44 -7.47
C SER A 135 -4.55 -5.28 -6.22
N VAL A 136 -3.88 -6.43 -6.14
CA VAL A 136 -3.92 -7.32 -4.97
C VAL A 136 -2.50 -7.45 -4.45
N LEU A 137 -2.32 -7.19 -3.17
CA LEU A 137 -1.02 -7.09 -2.52
C LEU A 137 -0.99 -8.02 -1.32
N ASP A 138 -0.06 -8.97 -1.35
CA ASP A 138 0.03 -9.98 -0.29
C ASP A 138 0.49 -9.35 1.03
N VAL A 139 0.01 -9.90 2.13
CA VAL A 139 0.46 -9.62 3.49
C VAL A 139 0.75 -10.94 4.19
N THR A 140 1.97 -11.07 4.69
CA THR A 140 2.41 -12.22 5.50
C THR A 140 2.69 -11.73 6.91
N TRP A 141 2.09 -12.38 7.90
CA TRP A 141 2.33 -12.07 9.31
C TRP A 141 2.80 -13.31 10.05
N ASN A 142 4.03 -13.30 10.55
CA ASN A 142 4.50 -14.30 11.50
C ASN A 142 3.99 -13.95 12.91
N LEU A 143 3.04 -14.74 13.43
CA LEU A 143 2.37 -14.49 14.69
C LEU A 143 3.25 -14.78 15.91
N LYS A 144 4.33 -15.56 15.74
CA LYS A 144 5.28 -15.85 16.82
C LYS A 144 6.29 -14.73 16.99
N THR A 145 6.87 -14.24 15.90
CA THR A 145 7.87 -13.16 15.93
C THR A 145 7.26 -11.77 15.84
N GLN A 146 5.94 -11.67 15.64
CA GLN A 146 5.20 -10.43 15.42
C GLN A 146 5.77 -9.60 14.26
N GLN A 147 6.17 -10.28 13.19
CA GLN A 147 6.72 -9.63 11.99
C GLN A 147 5.70 -9.65 10.87
N VAL A 148 5.46 -8.49 10.28
CA VAL A 148 4.59 -8.30 9.13
C VAL A 148 5.45 -7.95 7.92
N GLN A 149 5.18 -8.59 6.79
CA GLN A 149 5.73 -8.18 5.51
C GLN A 149 4.58 -7.81 4.59
N ILE A 150 4.68 -6.61 4.01
CA ILE A 150 3.74 -6.10 3.02
C ILE A 150 4.43 -6.20 1.66
N TRP A 151 3.88 -7.00 0.75
CA TRP A 151 4.48 -7.29 -0.55
C TRP A 151 4.16 -6.22 -1.59
N ALA A 152 4.64 -5.01 -1.31
CA ALA A 152 4.41 -3.82 -2.12
C ALA A 152 5.70 -2.98 -2.23
N ALA A 153 5.88 -2.34 -3.40
CA ALA A 153 7.01 -1.46 -3.68
C ALA A 153 6.71 0.03 -3.39
N SER A 154 5.44 0.43 -3.55
CA SER A 154 5.00 1.82 -3.40
C SER A 154 4.84 2.19 -1.93
N ARG A 155 5.57 3.21 -1.47
CA ARG A 155 5.44 3.75 -0.10
C ARG A 155 3.98 4.11 0.23
N LYS A 156 3.29 4.80 -0.67
CA LYS A 156 1.88 5.16 -0.50
C LYS A 156 0.99 3.94 -0.23
N THR A 157 1.25 2.85 -0.95
CA THR A 157 0.48 1.61 -0.84
C THR A 157 0.81 0.87 0.46
N VAL A 158 2.09 0.87 0.84
CA VAL A 158 2.54 0.30 2.11
C VAL A 158 1.92 1.03 3.29
N ASP A 159 1.89 2.36 3.25
CA ASP A 159 1.29 3.19 4.31
C ASP A 159 -0.22 2.95 4.40
N GLU A 160 -0.92 2.86 3.27
CA GLU A 160 -2.36 2.54 3.21
C GLU A 160 -2.68 1.17 3.84
N ILE A 161 -1.89 0.14 3.53
CA ILE A 161 -2.05 -1.19 4.14
C ILE A 161 -1.71 -1.16 5.63
N SER A 162 -0.68 -0.42 6.02
CA SER A 162 -0.27 -0.29 7.43
C SER A 162 -1.40 0.33 8.25
N VAL A 163 -1.98 1.44 7.78
CA VAL A 163 -3.14 2.09 8.43
C VAL A 163 -4.34 1.14 8.49
N ALA A 164 -4.61 0.38 7.44
CA ALA A 164 -5.70 -0.60 7.45
C ALA A 164 -5.47 -1.71 8.49
N LEU A 165 -4.23 -2.19 8.65
CA LEU A 165 -3.87 -3.18 9.66
C LEU A 165 -4.04 -2.63 11.08
N GLU A 166 -3.55 -1.42 11.33
CA GLU A 166 -3.68 -0.76 12.63
C GLU A 166 -5.15 -0.55 13.01
N GLY A 167 -5.98 -0.10 12.07
CA GLY A 167 -7.42 0.09 12.27
C GLY A 167 -8.17 -1.22 12.50
N ALA A 168 -7.87 -2.26 11.72
CA ALA A 168 -8.57 -3.53 11.81
C ALA A 168 -8.25 -4.34 13.06
N LEU A 169 -7.02 -4.22 13.55
CA LEU A 169 -6.48 -5.13 14.56
C LEU A 169 -6.09 -4.41 15.85
N ALA A 170 -6.14 -3.08 15.90
CA ALA A 170 -5.68 -2.32 17.07
C ALA A 170 -4.24 -2.69 17.47
N VAL A 171 -3.38 -2.82 16.46
CA VAL A 171 -1.92 -2.97 16.62
C VAL A 171 -1.24 -1.70 16.16
N LYS A 172 0.00 -1.50 16.57
CA LYS A 172 0.90 -0.52 15.99
C LYS A 172 1.85 -1.21 15.01
N VAL A 173 2.00 -0.69 13.81
CA VAL A 173 2.86 -1.22 12.75
C VAL A 173 4.13 -0.37 12.68
N ILE A 174 5.25 -0.91 13.18
CA ILE A 174 6.53 -0.20 13.29
C ILE A 174 7.49 -0.72 12.23
N GLY A 175 8.03 0.18 11.40
CA GLY A 175 9.02 -0.19 10.38
C GLY A 175 10.31 -0.73 11.00
N ILE A 176 10.84 -1.82 10.44
CA ILE A 176 12.11 -2.39 10.88
C ILE A 176 13.26 -1.61 10.24
N THR A 177 13.76 -0.62 10.98
CA THR A 177 14.94 0.18 10.65
C THR A 177 16.12 -0.17 11.57
N PRO A 178 17.38 0.11 11.19
CA PRO A 178 18.53 -0.08 12.08
C PRO A 178 18.34 0.54 13.47
N ALA A 179 17.84 1.78 13.53
CA ALA A 179 17.54 2.46 14.79
C ALA A 179 16.49 1.70 15.63
N SER A 180 15.37 1.28 15.03
CA SER A 180 14.34 0.52 15.74
C SER A 180 14.84 -0.84 16.27
N MET A 181 15.76 -1.48 15.52
CA MET A 181 16.38 -2.74 15.95
C MET A 181 17.31 -2.51 17.13
N ALA A 182 18.09 -1.44 17.10
CA ALA A 182 19.04 -1.10 18.14
C ALA A 182 18.34 -0.68 19.44
N GLN A 183 17.31 0.17 19.35
CA GLN A 183 16.47 0.54 20.49
C GLN A 183 15.90 -0.70 21.20
N ARG A 184 15.41 -1.68 20.42
CA ARG A 184 14.91 -2.94 20.98
C ARG A 184 15.99 -3.84 21.55
N ALA A 185 17.21 -3.77 21.04
CA ALA A 185 18.36 -4.45 21.63
C ALA A 185 18.82 -3.81 22.96
N GLY A 186 18.16 -2.71 23.39
CA GLY A 186 18.53 -1.97 24.59
C GLY A 186 19.76 -1.08 24.40
N ILE A 187 20.12 -0.78 23.15
CA ILE A 187 21.20 0.15 22.86
C ILE A 187 20.68 1.55 23.14
N ASP A 188 21.42 2.31 23.95
CA ASP A 188 21.10 3.70 24.28
C ASP A 188 21.03 4.55 23.01
N ASP A 189 20.00 5.39 22.87
CA ASP A 189 19.84 6.33 21.75
C ASP A 189 21.09 7.21 21.57
N LYS A 190 21.81 7.52 22.66
CA LYS A 190 23.09 8.26 22.60
C LYS A 190 24.18 7.53 21.82
N ALA A 191 24.14 6.19 21.79
CA ALA A 191 25.06 5.36 21.03
C ALA A 191 24.63 5.16 19.56
N LEU A 192 23.43 5.64 19.18
CA LEU A 192 22.90 5.58 17.80
C LEU A 192 23.25 6.81 16.96
N GLY A 193 23.90 7.81 17.58
CA GLY A 193 24.47 8.94 16.84
C GLY A 193 25.56 8.49 15.86
N PRO A 194 25.82 9.27 14.80
CA PRO A 194 26.90 8.95 13.89
C PRO A 194 28.25 8.99 14.63
N THR A 195 29.10 7.99 14.42
CA THR A 195 30.42 7.91 15.05
C THR A 195 31.32 9.06 14.55
N ALA A 196 32.34 9.44 15.33
CA ALA A 196 33.31 10.47 14.95
C ALA A 196 33.98 10.18 13.60
N GLU A 197 34.23 8.90 13.30
CA GLU A 197 34.73 8.42 12.01
C GLU A 197 33.73 8.67 10.86
N LEU A 198 32.43 8.44 11.10
CA LEU A 198 31.38 8.61 10.09
C LEU A 198 31.12 10.09 9.75
N ILE A 199 31.34 10.99 10.70
CA ILE A 199 31.22 12.45 10.50
C ILE A 199 32.55 13.12 10.11
N GLY A 200 33.61 12.33 9.88
CA GLY A 200 34.90 12.82 9.39
C GLY A 200 35.74 13.59 10.42
N MET A 201 35.47 13.42 11.71
CA MET A 201 36.19 14.10 12.80
C MET A 201 37.47 13.39 13.24
N ASP A 202 37.65 12.11 12.88
CA ASP A 202 38.80 11.28 13.27
C ASP A 202 39.59 10.72 12.07
N LEU A 203 39.50 11.33 10.88
CA LEU A 203 40.49 11.02 9.84
C LEU A 203 41.85 11.61 10.28
N PRO A 204 42.88 10.79 10.58
CA PRO A 204 44.20 11.32 10.83
C PRO A 204 44.65 12.08 9.58
N ALA A 205 45.13 13.32 9.75
CA ALA A 205 45.62 14.20 8.71
C ALA A 205 46.89 13.69 7.99
N THR A 206 47.22 12.40 8.10
CA THR A 206 48.42 11.77 7.56
C THR A 206 48.05 10.50 6.81
N ALA A 207 47.30 10.64 5.72
CA ALA A 207 47.54 9.80 4.56
C ALA A 207 48.59 10.51 3.68
N SER A 208 49.78 10.74 4.26
CA SER A 208 50.97 11.03 3.49
C SER A 208 51.28 9.77 2.70
N VAL A 209 51.12 9.84 1.38
CA VAL A 209 51.66 8.84 0.46
C VAL A 209 53.18 8.84 0.67
N GLU A 210 53.69 7.86 1.41
CA GLU A 210 55.12 7.54 1.38
C GLU A 210 55.40 6.76 0.09
N ASP A 211 55.67 7.51 -0.99
CA ASP A 211 56.37 6.99 -2.15
C ASP A 211 57.80 6.63 -1.71
N SER A 212 58.00 5.37 -1.30
CA SER A 212 59.34 4.79 -1.18
C SER A 212 59.76 4.23 -2.54
N HIS A 213 60.23 5.12 -3.41
CA HIS A 213 61.15 4.71 -4.48
C HIS A 213 62.47 4.29 -3.83
N GLY A 214 62.67 2.97 -3.68
CA GLY A 214 63.98 2.40 -3.43
C GLY A 214 64.84 2.50 -4.68
N GLU A 215 65.92 3.26 -4.61
CA GLU A 215 67.08 3.10 -5.49
C GLU A 215 67.89 1.89 -5.03
N GLY A 216 68.26 1.04 -5.98
CA GLY A 216 69.09 -0.14 -5.84
C GLY A 216 69.18 -0.91 -7.15
#